data_AF-A0A944FHF8-F1
#
_entry.id   AF-A0A944FHF8-F1
#
_cell.length_a   1.000
_cell.length_b   1.000
_cell.length_c   1.000
_cell.angle_alpha   90.00
_cell.angle_beta   90.00
_cell.angle_gamma   90.00
#
_symmetry.space_group_name_H-M   'P 1'
#
loop_
_entity.id
_entity.type
_entity.pdbx_description
1 polymer ?
#
loop_
_entity_poly.entity_id
_entity_poly.type
_entity_poly.pdbx_seq_one_letter_code
_entity_poly.pdbx_strand_id
1 'polypeptide(L)'
;MPPEDDYTAQPFVPDHGGLTALREAAAGCRGCPLHREATRTVFGRGDAHARVMLVGEQPGDQEDRQGEPFVGPAGRLLDRALDEAGLDPADAYVTNAVKHFKFTRAEPRKRRIHKAPTLREMTACGPWLAAELALVEPELIVVLGATAGKALLGSSFRVTQVRGTVLEEEIHGRPERLVPTVHPSAVLRADDREAAYQGLVADLTVAAHALG
;
A
#
# COMPACT_ATOMS: atom_id res chain seq x y z
N MET A 1 -16.41 22.65 -4.67
CA MET A 1 -15.28 21.72 -4.80
C MET A 1 -14.01 22.49 -4.44
N PRO A 2 -13.17 21.97 -3.54
CA PRO A 2 -11.87 22.57 -3.27
C PRO A 2 -11.04 22.60 -4.57
N PRO A 3 -10.29 23.67 -4.85
CA PRO A 3 -9.49 23.77 -6.06
C PRO A 3 -8.38 22.70 -6.08
N GLU A 4 -8.01 22.21 -7.27
CA GLU A 4 -6.89 21.27 -7.47
C GLU A 4 -5.52 21.86 -7.04
N ASP A 5 -5.49 23.13 -6.65
CA ASP A 5 -4.30 23.95 -6.42
C ASP A 5 -3.46 23.50 -5.21
N ASP A 6 -4.07 22.88 -4.19
CA ASP A 6 -3.38 22.53 -2.95
C ASP A 6 -2.63 21.18 -3.01
N TYR A 7 -2.84 20.38 -4.06
CA TYR A 7 -2.18 19.08 -4.27
C TYR A 7 -2.26 18.16 -3.02
N THR A 8 -3.45 18.01 -2.45
CA THR A 8 -3.70 17.18 -1.26
C THR A 8 -5.08 16.53 -1.30
N ALA A 9 -5.18 15.33 -0.73
CA ALA A 9 -6.43 14.62 -0.54
C ALA A 9 -7.22 15.12 0.68
N GLN A 10 -6.64 15.92 1.58
CA GLN A 10 -7.24 16.28 2.86
C GLN A 10 -8.69 16.79 2.74
N PRO A 11 -9.04 17.69 1.79
CA PRO A 11 -10.41 18.19 1.66
C PRO A 11 -11.45 17.15 1.20
N PHE A 12 -11.00 15.98 0.74
CA PHE A 12 -11.84 14.89 0.27
C PHE A 12 -12.07 13.81 1.34
N VAL A 13 -11.27 13.81 2.42
CA VAL A 13 -11.40 12.84 3.50
C VAL A 13 -12.57 13.24 4.40
N PRO A 14 -13.63 12.43 4.53
CA PRO A 14 -14.74 12.72 5.42
C PRO A 14 -14.31 12.54 6.88
N ASP A 15 -14.86 13.37 7.76
CA ASP A 15 -14.54 13.32 9.20
C ASP A 15 -15.16 12.10 9.92
N HIS A 16 -16.19 11.48 9.33
CA HIS A 16 -17.01 10.42 9.93
C HIS A 16 -17.44 9.35 8.92
N GLY A 17 -17.96 8.23 9.41
CA GLY A 17 -18.61 7.19 8.59
C GLY A 17 -17.75 5.95 8.30
N GLY A 18 -16.57 5.85 8.91
CA GLY A 18 -15.73 4.66 8.87
C GLY A 18 -15.18 4.31 7.48
N LEU A 19 -14.70 3.08 7.30
CA LEU A 19 -14.05 2.63 6.07
C LEU A 19 -14.96 2.71 4.84
N THR A 20 -16.27 2.48 5.01
CA THR A 20 -17.23 2.61 3.90
C THR A 20 -17.32 4.04 3.40
N ALA A 21 -17.47 5.02 4.29
CA ALA A 21 -17.52 6.43 3.88
C ALA A 21 -16.19 6.89 3.29
N LEU A 22 -15.04 6.45 3.85
CA LEU A 22 -13.73 6.75 3.25
C LEU A 22 -13.63 6.20 1.82
N ARG A 23 -14.03 4.95 1.59
CA ARG A 23 -14.00 4.31 0.27
C ARG A 23 -14.86 5.06 -0.74
N GLU A 24 -16.08 5.43 -0.37
CA GLU A 24 -17.00 6.17 -1.22
C GLU A 24 -16.46 7.57 -1.56
N ALA A 25 -15.93 8.30 -0.57
CA ALA A 25 -15.36 9.61 -0.78
C ALA A 25 -14.06 9.56 -1.62
N ALA A 26 -13.22 8.55 -1.41
CA ALA A 26 -11.98 8.36 -2.16
C ALA A 26 -12.22 8.19 -3.66
N ALA A 27 -13.35 7.57 -4.06
CA ALA A 27 -13.74 7.44 -5.47
C ALA A 27 -13.93 8.78 -6.20
N GLY A 28 -14.21 9.85 -5.46
CA GLY A 28 -14.33 11.22 -5.96
C GLY A 28 -13.07 12.08 -5.78
N CYS A 29 -11.99 11.52 -5.23
CA CYS A 29 -10.78 12.26 -4.86
C CYS A 29 -10.08 12.87 -6.08
N ARG A 30 -9.79 14.17 -6.01
CA ARG A 30 -9.00 14.92 -7.01
C ARG A 30 -7.77 15.59 -6.42
N GLY A 31 -7.28 15.07 -5.30
CA GLY A 31 -6.15 15.65 -4.56
C GLY A 31 -4.80 15.59 -5.29
N CYS A 32 -4.67 14.83 -6.38
CA CYS A 32 -3.53 14.90 -7.28
C CYS A 32 -3.90 14.48 -8.72
N PRO A 33 -3.11 14.84 -9.76
CA PRO A 33 -3.44 14.58 -11.16
C PRO A 33 -3.60 13.10 -11.57
N LEU A 34 -3.21 12.14 -10.71
CA LEU A 34 -3.28 10.71 -11.04
C LEU A 34 -4.71 10.23 -11.32
N HIS A 35 -5.72 10.87 -10.72
CA HIS A 35 -7.13 10.53 -10.95
C HIS A 35 -7.57 10.72 -12.42
N ARG A 36 -6.82 11.50 -13.21
CA ARG A 36 -7.20 11.87 -14.59
C ARG A 36 -6.97 10.73 -15.59
N GLU A 37 -5.94 9.91 -15.36
CA GLU A 37 -5.53 8.84 -16.27
C GLU A 37 -5.85 7.43 -15.74
N ALA A 38 -5.95 7.28 -14.42
CA ALA A 38 -6.41 6.05 -13.78
C ALA A 38 -7.86 5.74 -14.17
N THR A 39 -8.23 4.46 -14.17
CA THR A 39 -9.63 4.06 -14.47
C THR A 39 -10.53 4.37 -13.30
N ARG A 40 -10.04 4.13 -12.07
CA ARG A 40 -10.75 4.38 -10.81
C ARG A 40 -9.77 4.38 -9.65
N THR A 41 -10.24 4.87 -8.52
CA THR A 41 -9.56 4.69 -7.24
C THR A 41 -9.56 3.22 -6.83
N VAL A 42 -8.45 2.77 -6.26
CA VAL A 42 -8.35 1.47 -5.58
C VAL A 42 -8.03 1.76 -4.12
N PHE A 43 -9.07 1.65 -3.29
CA PHE A 43 -8.97 1.82 -1.86
C PHE A 43 -8.50 0.52 -1.18
N GLY A 44 -8.20 0.54 0.12
CA GLY A 44 -7.83 -0.68 0.84
C GLY A 44 -8.97 -1.68 0.96
N ARG A 45 -8.67 -2.93 1.34
CA ARG A 45 -9.64 -4.03 1.51
C ARG A 45 -9.23 -4.84 2.73
N GLY A 46 -10.20 -5.22 3.56
CA GLY A 46 -10.01 -6.06 4.74
C GLY A 46 -11.03 -5.72 5.81
N ASP A 47 -10.92 -6.38 6.95
CA ASP A 47 -11.72 -6.08 8.13
C ASP A 47 -11.28 -4.76 8.79
N ALA A 48 -12.21 -4.06 9.45
CA ALA A 48 -11.89 -2.83 10.19
C ALA A 48 -11.12 -3.11 11.49
N HIS A 49 -11.13 -4.35 11.97
CA HIS A 49 -10.43 -4.85 13.15
C HIS A 49 -9.27 -5.77 12.76
N ALA A 50 -8.77 -5.65 11.53
CA ALA A 50 -7.62 -6.40 11.05
C ALA A 50 -6.40 -6.14 11.95
N ARG A 51 -5.79 -7.22 12.44
CA ARG A 51 -4.62 -7.16 13.33
C ARG A 51 -3.37 -6.69 12.59
N VAL A 52 -3.29 -6.96 11.29
CA VAL A 52 -2.16 -6.56 10.45
C VAL A 52 -2.63 -5.69 9.28
N MET A 53 -1.87 -4.63 8.99
CA MET A 53 -2.07 -3.82 7.80
C MET A 53 -0.92 -4.00 6.82
N LEU A 54 -1.22 -4.36 5.57
CA LEU A 54 -0.23 -4.45 4.50
C LEU A 54 -0.30 -3.20 3.62
N VAL A 55 0.80 -2.45 3.54
CA VAL A 55 0.87 -1.21 2.77
C VAL A 55 1.81 -1.37 1.58
N GLY A 56 1.24 -1.37 0.38
CA GLY A 56 1.94 -1.36 -0.90
C GLY A 56 2.25 0.03 -1.44
N GLU A 57 2.75 0.08 -2.67
CA GLU A 57 3.10 1.32 -3.36
C GLU A 57 1.86 2.04 -3.94
N GLN A 58 1.23 1.42 -4.93
CA GLN A 58 0.10 1.93 -5.68
C GLN A 58 -0.60 0.77 -6.40
N PRO A 59 -1.81 0.97 -6.95
CA PRO A 59 -2.50 -0.05 -7.72
C PRO A 59 -1.77 -0.32 -9.03
N GLY A 60 -1.76 -1.57 -9.48
CA GLY A 60 -1.27 -1.95 -10.80
C GLY A 60 -2.36 -1.92 -11.88
N ASP A 61 -2.02 -2.47 -13.05
CA ASP A 61 -2.89 -2.51 -14.22
C ASP A 61 -4.16 -3.36 -14.01
N GLN A 62 -4.10 -4.42 -13.20
CA GLN A 62 -5.26 -5.27 -12.94
C GLN A 62 -6.11 -4.67 -11.82
N GLU A 63 -5.46 -4.20 -10.76
CA GLU A 63 -6.06 -3.53 -9.62
C GLU A 63 -6.86 -2.31 -10.07
N ASP A 64 -6.28 -1.44 -10.91
CA ASP A 64 -6.97 -0.26 -11.43
C ASP A 64 -8.21 -0.60 -12.28
N ARG A 65 -8.23 -1.73 -12.99
CA ARG A 65 -9.43 -2.13 -13.75
C ARG A 65 -10.51 -2.72 -12.85
N GLN A 66 -10.10 -3.48 -11.83
CA GLN A 66 -11.01 -4.23 -10.97
C GLN A 66 -11.53 -3.38 -9.81
N GLY A 67 -10.75 -2.41 -9.32
CA GLY A 67 -11.08 -1.61 -8.14
C GLY A 67 -10.62 -2.23 -6.82
N GLU A 68 -9.78 -3.28 -6.87
CA GLU A 68 -9.34 -4.04 -5.71
C GLU A 68 -7.81 -4.11 -5.62
N PRO A 69 -7.23 -3.97 -4.41
CA PRO A 69 -5.78 -4.00 -4.22
C PRO A 69 -5.25 -5.44 -4.32
N PHE A 70 -4.04 -5.61 -4.85
CA PHE A 70 -3.33 -6.90 -4.92
C PHE A 70 -4.12 -8.05 -5.56
N VAL A 71 -4.81 -7.81 -6.68
CA VAL A 71 -5.49 -8.88 -7.47
C VAL A 71 -4.62 -9.43 -8.61
N GLY A 72 -3.53 -8.73 -8.95
CA GLY A 72 -2.59 -9.10 -10.01
C GLY A 72 -1.61 -10.22 -9.63
N PRO A 73 -0.61 -10.48 -10.48
CA PRO A 73 0.41 -11.51 -10.23
C PRO A 73 1.20 -11.28 -8.93
N ALA A 74 1.46 -10.03 -8.56
CA ALA A 74 2.16 -9.68 -7.33
C ALA A 74 1.29 -9.99 -6.09
N GLY A 75 -0.02 -9.78 -6.18
CA GLY A 75 -0.97 -10.12 -5.13
C GLY A 75 -1.11 -11.61 -4.90
N ARG A 76 -1.27 -12.40 -5.97
CA ARG A 76 -1.26 -13.87 -5.85
C ARG A 76 0.04 -14.44 -5.28
N LEU A 77 1.16 -13.76 -5.49
CA LEU A 77 2.43 -14.13 -4.85
C LEU A 77 2.42 -13.76 -3.37
N LEU A 78 1.88 -12.59 -3.01
CA LEU A 78 1.72 -12.15 -1.63
C LEU A 78 0.79 -13.09 -0.86
N ASP A 79 -0.36 -13.47 -1.41
CA ASP A 79 -1.32 -14.37 -0.75
C ASP A 79 -0.66 -15.71 -0.37
N ARG A 80 0.12 -16.30 -1.28
CA ARG A 80 0.87 -17.52 -0.98
C ARG A 80 1.95 -17.32 0.07
N ALA A 81 2.64 -16.18 0.04
CA ALA A 81 3.67 -15.88 1.03
C ALA A 81 3.10 -15.62 2.42
N LEU A 82 1.89 -15.04 2.51
CA LEU A 82 1.16 -14.87 3.78
C LEU A 82 0.74 -16.22 4.35
N ASP A 83 0.15 -17.09 3.54
CA ASP A 83 -0.24 -18.44 3.92
C ASP A 83 0.97 -19.26 4.43
N GLU A 84 2.08 -19.26 3.68
CA GLU A 84 3.32 -19.93 4.10
C GLU A 84 3.95 -19.34 5.37
N ALA A 85 3.77 -18.03 5.61
CA ALA A 85 4.25 -17.36 6.82
C ALA A 85 3.33 -17.56 8.04
N GLY A 86 2.16 -18.16 7.87
CA GLY A 86 1.16 -18.32 8.94
C GLY A 86 0.36 -17.05 9.26
N LEU A 87 0.24 -16.12 8.31
CA LEU A 87 -0.61 -14.93 8.43
C LEU A 87 -1.94 -15.18 7.70
N ASP A 88 -3.03 -15.25 8.46
CA ASP A 88 -4.37 -15.41 7.88
C ASP A 88 -4.76 -14.14 7.09
N PRO A 89 -5.08 -14.24 5.78
CA PRO A 89 -5.58 -13.12 5.01
C PRO A 89 -6.87 -12.48 5.57
N ALA A 90 -7.63 -13.19 6.41
CA ALA A 90 -8.80 -12.64 7.09
C ALA A 90 -8.43 -11.61 8.18
N ASP A 91 -7.24 -11.73 8.76
CA ASP A 91 -6.72 -10.79 9.78
C ASP A 91 -6.03 -9.57 9.17
N ALA A 92 -6.01 -9.48 7.84
CA ALA A 92 -5.26 -8.49 7.08
C ALA A 92 -6.14 -7.39 6.47
N TYR A 93 -5.72 -6.13 6.66
CA TYR A 93 -6.18 -5.00 5.86
C TYR A 93 -5.10 -4.61 4.86
N VAL A 94 -5.39 -4.75 3.56
CA VAL A 94 -4.43 -4.55 2.48
C VAL A 94 -4.73 -3.25 1.75
N THR A 95 -3.74 -2.37 1.61
CA THR A 95 -3.88 -1.08 0.94
C THR A 95 -2.59 -0.64 0.24
N ASN A 96 -2.59 0.56 -0.35
CA ASN A 96 -1.41 1.17 -0.97
C ASN A 96 -1.19 2.59 -0.49
N ALA A 97 0.06 3.07 -0.48
CA ALA A 97 0.37 4.47 -0.16
C ALA A 97 -0.31 5.48 -1.09
N VAL A 98 -0.47 5.13 -2.38
CA VAL A 98 -1.20 5.92 -3.38
C VAL A 98 -2.40 5.13 -3.88
N LYS A 99 -3.56 5.78 -4.07
CA LYS A 99 -4.84 5.12 -4.42
C LYS A 99 -5.20 5.10 -5.91
N HIS A 100 -4.38 5.70 -6.77
CA HIS A 100 -4.59 5.74 -8.22
C HIS A 100 -3.37 5.20 -8.95
N PHE A 101 -3.60 4.43 -10.01
CA PHE A 101 -2.51 3.84 -10.79
C PHE A 101 -1.82 4.90 -11.67
N LYS A 102 -0.54 5.14 -11.38
CA LYS A 102 0.32 5.95 -12.24
C LYS A 102 0.99 5.08 -13.31
N PHE A 103 0.76 5.43 -14.56
CA PHE A 103 1.34 4.74 -15.70
C PHE A 103 1.62 5.66 -16.89
N THR A 104 2.46 5.18 -17.79
CA THR A 104 2.62 5.72 -19.15
C THR A 104 2.11 4.71 -20.17
N ARG A 105 1.59 5.16 -21.31
CA ARG A 105 1.22 4.27 -22.42
C ARG A 105 2.43 4.09 -23.34
N ALA A 106 2.84 2.85 -23.57
CA ALA A 106 3.84 2.55 -24.60
C ALA A 106 3.17 2.18 -25.91
N GLU A 107 3.62 2.83 -26.97
CA GLU A 107 3.28 2.49 -28.36
C GLU A 107 3.99 1.18 -28.78
N PRO A 108 3.44 0.41 -29.74
CA PRO A 108 2.23 0.67 -30.55
C PRO A 108 0.93 0.08 -29.94
N ARG A 109 1.01 -0.65 -28.82
CA ARG A 109 -0.12 -1.41 -28.26
C ARG A 109 -0.84 -0.72 -27.09
N LYS A 110 -0.54 0.57 -26.85
CA LYS A 110 -1.00 1.36 -25.69
C LYS A 110 -0.89 0.60 -24.36
N ARG A 111 0.17 -0.21 -24.21
CA ARG A 111 0.38 -1.00 -22.98
C ARG A 111 0.61 -0.03 -21.84
N ARG A 112 -0.09 -0.22 -20.72
CA ARG A 112 0.11 0.58 -19.50
C ARG A 112 1.37 0.11 -18.79
N ILE A 113 2.36 0.99 -18.72
CA ILE A 113 3.64 0.76 -18.04
C ILE A 113 3.60 1.52 -16.72
N HIS A 114 3.66 0.78 -15.63
CA HIS A 114 3.74 1.32 -14.28
C HIS A 114 4.89 2.32 -14.11
N LYS A 115 4.62 3.43 -13.42
CA LYS A 115 5.63 4.42 -13.01
C LYS A 115 5.49 4.68 -11.52
N ALA A 116 6.59 4.65 -10.79
CA ALA A 116 6.56 4.91 -9.36
C ALA A 116 5.96 6.31 -9.06
N PRO A 117 5.14 6.44 -8.00
CA PRO A 117 4.67 7.74 -7.57
C PRO A 117 5.83 8.56 -7.02
N THR A 118 5.75 9.87 -7.20
CA THR A 118 6.68 10.85 -6.64
C THR A 118 6.38 11.06 -5.16
N LEU A 119 7.34 11.66 -4.43
CA LEU A 119 7.11 12.11 -3.05
C LEU A 119 5.90 13.03 -2.96
N ARG A 120 5.74 13.94 -3.92
CA ARG A 120 4.59 14.85 -3.96
C ARG A 120 3.26 14.08 -4.05
N GLU A 121 3.17 13.07 -4.91
CA GLU A 121 1.96 12.24 -5.07
C GLU A 121 1.69 11.38 -3.82
N MET A 122 2.73 10.84 -3.19
CA MET A 122 2.61 10.15 -1.90
C MET A 122 2.08 11.08 -0.81
N THR A 123 2.67 12.26 -0.65
CA THR A 123 2.23 13.27 0.33
C THR A 123 0.78 13.69 0.06
N ALA A 124 0.40 13.89 -1.21
CA ALA A 124 -0.96 14.24 -1.57
C ALA A 124 -1.97 13.16 -1.19
N CYS A 125 -1.60 11.87 -1.32
CA CYS A 125 -2.47 10.74 -0.99
C CYS A 125 -2.40 10.35 0.50
N GLY A 126 -1.39 10.83 1.23
CA GLY A 126 -1.14 10.57 2.64
C GLY A 126 -2.37 10.66 3.55
N PRO A 127 -3.26 11.68 3.41
CA PRO A 127 -4.49 11.76 4.20
C PRO A 127 -5.38 10.51 4.14
N TRP A 128 -5.43 9.81 3.01
CA TRP A 128 -6.19 8.55 2.91
C TRP A 128 -5.55 7.42 3.72
N LEU A 129 -4.22 7.28 3.64
CA LEU A 129 -3.50 6.26 4.40
C LEU A 129 -3.58 6.54 5.90
N ALA A 130 -3.44 7.81 6.31
CA ALA A 130 -3.60 8.23 7.69
C ALA A 130 -5.01 7.91 8.23
N ALA A 131 -6.05 8.16 7.42
CA ALA A 131 -7.43 7.84 7.79
C ALA A 131 -7.68 6.33 7.90
N GLU A 132 -7.10 5.51 7.01
CA GLU A 132 -7.18 4.05 7.14
C GLU A 132 -6.46 3.56 8.40
N LEU A 133 -5.24 4.04 8.69
CA LEU A 133 -4.49 3.67 9.89
C LEU A 133 -5.22 4.06 11.18
N ALA A 134 -5.87 5.23 11.19
CA ALA A 134 -6.63 5.72 12.33
C ALA A 134 -7.92 4.93 12.58
N LEU A 135 -8.50 4.33 11.55
CA LEU A 135 -9.72 3.52 11.68
C LEU A 135 -9.45 2.04 11.94
N VAL A 136 -8.41 1.49 11.31
CA VAL A 136 -8.06 0.07 11.45
C VAL A 136 -7.29 -0.19 12.74
N GLU A 137 -6.46 0.76 13.16
CA GLU A 137 -5.61 0.64 14.35
C GLU A 137 -4.89 -0.72 14.44
N PRO A 138 -4.15 -1.14 13.38
CA PRO A 138 -3.55 -2.46 13.33
C PRO A 138 -2.50 -2.62 14.43
N GLU A 139 -2.33 -3.85 14.94
CA GLU A 139 -1.27 -4.18 15.90
C GLU A 139 0.13 -4.15 15.25
N LEU A 140 0.19 -4.32 13.93
CA LEU A 140 1.42 -4.35 13.13
C LEU A 140 1.18 -3.88 11.69
N ILE A 141 2.14 -3.12 11.14
CA ILE A 141 2.14 -2.70 9.73
C ILE A 141 3.24 -3.44 8.94
N VAL A 142 2.87 -4.19 7.92
CA VAL A 142 3.82 -4.75 6.94
C VAL A 142 4.04 -3.76 5.81
N VAL A 143 5.27 -3.29 5.67
CA VAL A 143 5.66 -2.27 4.69
C VAL A 143 6.23 -2.92 3.45
N LEU A 144 5.44 -2.97 2.37
CA LEU A 144 5.79 -3.66 1.13
C LEU A 144 6.59 -2.74 0.21
N GLY A 145 7.91 -2.74 0.38
CA GLY A 145 8.86 -2.05 -0.49
C GLY A 145 9.13 -0.58 -0.14
N ALA A 146 10.00 0.03 -0.95
CA ALA A 146 10.57 1.34 -0.64
C ALA A 146 9.55 2.48 -0.64
N THR A 147 8.53 2.43 -1.50
CA THR A 147 7.58 3.53 -1.64
C THR A 147 6.61 3.59 -0.47
N ALA A 148 6.08 2.44 -0.03
CA ALA A 148 5.31 2.35 1.20
C ALA A 148 6.12 2.83 2.41
N GLY A 149 7.37 2.38 2.52
CA GLY A 149 8.23 2.80 3.62
C GLY A 149 8.57 4.28 3.60
N LYS A 150 8.74 4.89 2.43
CA LYS A 150 8.91 6.36 2.35
C LYS A 150 7.66 7.13 2.71
N ALA A 151 6.48 6.60 2.41
CA ALA A 151 5.22 7.22 2.77
C ALA A 151 4.98 7.22 4.29
N LEU A 152 5.38 6.15 4.97
CA LEU A 152 5.20 5.97 6.41
C LEU A 152 6.35 6.53 7.25
N LEU A 153 7.60 6.28 6.85
CA LEU A 153 8.82 6.51 7.63
C LEU A 153 9.70 7.63 7.05
N GLY A 154 9.24 8.32 6.00
CA GLY A 154 9.93 9.45 5.40
C GLY A 154 10.98 9.11 4.33
N SER A 155 11.47 10.14 3.65
CA SER A 155 12.26 10.01 2.42
C SER A 155 13.63 9.33 2.58
N SER A 156 14.17 9.30 3.80
CA SER A 156 15.45 8.66 4.13
C SER A 156 15.34 7.13 4.18
N PHE A 157 14.13 6.57 4.29
CA PHE A 157 13.90 5.14 4.44
C PHE A 157 14.52 4.29 3.32
N ARG A 158 15.18 3.19 3.71
CA ARG A 158 15.82 2.21 2.81
C ARG A 158 15.46 0.78 3.23
N VAL A 159 14.54 0.16 2.49
CA VAL A 159 14.08 -1.22 2.73
C VAL A 159 15.22 -2.23 2.85
N THR A 160 16.28 -2.12 2.04
CA THR A 160 17.40 -3.08 2.04
C THR A 160 18.22 -3.06 3.33
N GLN A 161 18.10 -2.01 4.15
CA GLN A 161 18.86 -1.88 5.40
C GLN A 161 18.11 -2.43 6.61
N VAL A 162 16.77 -2.50 6.55
CA VAL A 162 15.90 -2.74 7.72
C VAL A 162 14.80 -3.76 7.44
N ARG A 163 14.86 -4.49 6.32
CA ARG A 163 13.88 -5.54 6.04
C ARG A 163 14.03 -6.72 6.99
N GLY A 164 12.90 -7.35 7.35
CA GLY A 164 12.87 -8.51 8.22
C GLY A 164 13.15 -8.20 9.70
N THR A 165 13.02 -6.94 10.11
CA THR A 165 13.13 -6.51 11.52
C THR A 165 11.86 -5.83 11.96
N VAL A 166 11.50 -5.98 13.25
CA VAL A 166 10.43 -5.19 13.87
C VAL A 166 11.00 -3.81 14.22
N LEU A 167 10.40 -2.77 13.66
CA LEU A 167 10.68 -1.38 13.98
C LEU A 167 9.57 -0.84 14.88
N GLU A 168 9.92 0.09 15.76
CA GLU A 168 8.97 0.86 16.59
C GLU A 168 9.17 2.33 16.26
N GLU A 169 8.15 2.97 15.70
CA GLU A 169 8.24 4.33 15.16
C GLU A 169 6.96 5.10 15.47
N GLU A 170 7.06 6.43 15.57
CA GLU A 170 5.88 7.28 15.70
C GLU A 170 5.35 7.65 14.30
N ILE A 171 4.14 7.20 13.98
CA ILE A 171 3.47 7.50 12.70
C ILE A 171 2.16 8.20 13.00
N HIS A 172 1.98 9.39 12.42
CA HIS A 172 0.79 10.23 12.65
C HIS A 172 0.47 10.47 14.15
N GLY A 173 1.51 10.58 14.99
CA GLY A 173 1.39 10.83 16.43
C GLY A 173 1.02 9.59 17.26
N ARG A 174 1.10 8.39 16.67
CA ARG A 174 0.86 7.11 17.35
C ARG A 174 2.11 6.22 17.28
N PRO A 175 2.46 5.51 18.37
CA PRO A 175 3.48 4.48 18.30
C PRO A 175 2.96 3.30 17.47
N GLU A 176 3.70 2.94 16.43
CA GLU A 176 3.38 1.86 15.52
C GLU A 176 4.52 0.85 15.46
N ARG A 177 4.18 -0.43 15.31
CA ARG A 177 5.14 -1.50 15.02
C ARG A 177 5.13 -1.80 13.54
N LEU A 178 6.29 -1.89 12.92
CA LEU A 178 6.41 -2.13 11.47
C LEU A 178 7.37 -3.26 11.15
N VAL A 179 7.04 -4.05 10.14
CA VAL A 179 7.98 -4.99 9.51
C VAL A 179 8.14 -4.62 8.04
N PRO A 180 9.29 -4.04 7.65
CA PRO A 180 9.57 -3.79 6.26
C PRO A 180 9.98 -5.05 5.51
N THR A 181 9.56 -5.14 4.26
CA THR A 181 9.97 -6.23 3.36
C THR A 181 10.03 -5.75 1.90
N VAL A 182 10.54 -6.61 1.02
CA VAL A 182 10.55 -6.35 -0.42
C VAL A 182 9.13 -6.34 -0.97
N HIS A 183 8.87 -5.51 -1.99
CA HIS A 183 7.58 -5.55 -2.66
C HIS A 183 7.43 -6.87 -3.44
N PRO A 184 6.27 -7.56 -3.43
CA PRO A 184 6.06 -8.82 -4.15
C PRO A 184 6.36 -8.75 -5.66
N SER A 185 6.15 -7.58 -6.29
CA SER A 185 6.53 -7.38 -7.69
C SER A 185 8.03 -7.39 -7.94
N ALA A 186 8.87 -7.11 -6.93
CA ALA A 186 10.31 -7.20 -7.03
C ALA A 186 10.75 -8.67 -7.09
N VAL A 187 10.10 -9.55 -6.32
CA VAL A 187 10.29 -11.01 -6.39
C VAL A 187 10.02 -11.52 -7.81
N LEU A 188 8.91 -11.09 -8.43
CA LEU A 188 8.57 -11.47 -9.81
C LEU A 188 9.58 -11.03 -10.87
N ARG A 189 10.45 -10.06 -10.55
CA ARG A 189 11.47 -9.51 -11.46
C ARG A 189 12.89 -9.90 -11.05
N ALA A 190 13.07 -10.67 -9.98
CA ALA A 190 14.37 -11.08 -9.50
C ALA A 190 14.98 -12.14 -10.43
N ASP A 191 16.31 -12.09 -10.59
CA ASP A 191 17.05 -13.11 -11.34
C ASP A 191 16.92 -14.48 -10.66
N ASP A 192 17.12 -14.52 -9.33
CA ASP A 192 16.80 -15.66 -8.49
C ASP A 192 15.46 -15.43 -7.77
N ARG A 193 14.37 -15.83 -8.46
CA ARG A 193 13.00 -15.67 -7.95
C ARG A 193 12.75 -16.49 -6.69
N GLU A 194 13.37 -17.66 -6.57
CA GLU A 194 13.14 -18.55 -5.44
C GLU A 194 13.77 -17.96 -4.18
N ALA A 195 15.03 -17.57 -4.23
CA ALA A 195 15.70 -16.93 -3.10
C ALA A 195 14.98 -15.63 -2.67
N ALA A 196 14.50 -14.83 -3.64
CA ALA A 196 13.73 -13.62 -3.34
C ALA A 196 12.37 -13.93 -2.71
N TYR A 197 11.70 -15.01 -3.12
CA TYR A 197 10.44 -15.46 -2.53
C TYR A 197 10.62 -15.96 -1.10
N GLN A 198 11.61 -16.82 -0.87
CA GLN A 198 11.95 -17.30 0.48
C GLN A 198 12.32 -16.15 1.42
N GLY A 199 13.02 -15.13 0.90
CA GLY A 199 13.28 -13.92 1.65
C GLY A 199 12.01 -13.15 2.05
N LEU A 200 11.01 -13.04 1.17
CA LEU A 200 9.73 -12.42 1.48
C LEU A 200 8.99 -13.22 2.56
N VAL A 201 8.91 -14.54 2.42
CA VAL A 201 8.27 -15.42 3.42
C VAL A 201 8.95 -15.25 4.77
N ALA A 202 10.28 -15.27 4.83
CA ALA A 202 11.03 -15.08 6.08
C ALA A 202 10.73 -13.74 6.77
N ASP A 203 10.63 -12.64 6.03
CA ASP A 203 10.25 -11.34 6.60
C ASP A 203 8.80 -11.36 7.12
N LEU A 204 7.88 -12.02 6.41
CA LEU A 204 6.48 -12.16 6.83
C LEU A 204 6.34 -13.07 8.06
N THR A 205 7.20 -14.08 8.22
CA THR A 205 7.26 -14.90 9.43
C THR A 205 7.66 -14.07 10.64
N VAL A 206 8.56 -13.08 10.48
CA VAL A 206 8.86 -12.12 11.55
C VAL A 206 7.62 -11.31 11.94
N ALA A 207 6.82 -10.90 10.96
CA ALA A 207 5.56 -10.22 11.22
C ALA A 207 4.56 -11.12 11.96
N ALA A 208 4.42 -12.38 11.56
CA ALA A 208 3.59 -13.37 12.26
C ALA A 208 4.02 -13.53 13.73
N HIS A 209 5.30 -13.75 13.98
CA HIS A 209 5.83 -13.89 15.34
C HIS A 209 5.62 -12.63 16.21
N ALA A 210 5.64 -11.44 15.61
CA ALA A 210 5.42 -10.18 16.35
C ALA A 210 3.96 -9.97 16.78
N LEU A 211 3.02 -10.67 16.13
CA LEU A 211 1.59 -10.68 16.46
C LEU A 211 1.25 -11.73 17.53
N GLY A 212 2.15 -12.68 17.82
CA GLY A 212 1.90 -13.78 18.77
C GLY A 212 0.99 -14.86 18.20
#